data_AF-A4Q820-F1
#
_entry.id   AF-A4Q820-F1
#
_cell.length_a   1.000
_cell.length_b   1.000
_cell.length_c   1.000
_cell.angle_alpha   90.00
_cell.angle_beta   90.00
_cell.angle_gamma   90.00
#
_symmetry.space_group_name_H-M   'P 1'
#
loop_
_entity.id
_entity.type
_entity.pdbx_description
1 polymer ?
#
loop_
_entity_poly.entity_id
_entity_poly.type
_entity_poly.pdbx_seq_one_letter_code
_entity_poly.pdbx_strand_id
1 'polypeptide(L)'
;SYEIAFSLYLLVVIVHVNMFCFSPVFNLSLLVIYVPFLFMVLAELNRAPFDFAEGESELVSGYNVEYSSVAFVLLFLGEYGALLFFSTLTSVLFFGFSFLVIYLMFTLLVFIRSAYPRFRYD
;
A
#
# COMPACT_ATOMS: atom_id res chain seq x y z
N SER A 1 -13.01 -4.82 3.79
CA SER A 1 -12.25 -5.43 4.92
C SER A 1 -10.86 -5.83 4.43
N TYR A 2 -10.06 -4.83 4.06
CA TYR A 2 -8.71 -5.04 3.51
C TYR A 2 -7.66 -5.11 4.63
N GLU A 3 -7.85 -4.35 5.71
CA GLU A 3 -6.96 -4.35 6.88
C GLU A 3 -6.83 -5.75 7.53
N ILE A 4 -7.96 -6.45 7.67
CA ILE A 4 -7.97 -7.82 8.21
C ILE A 4 -7.28 -8.78 7.23
N ALA A 5 -7.49 -8.63 5.93
CA ALA A 5 -6.85 -9.47 4.93
C ALA A 5 -5.33 -9.23 4.87
N PHE A 6 -4.90 -7.96 4.97
CA PHE A 6 -3.50 -7.57 5.01
C PHE A 6 -2.80 -8.12 6.25
N SER A 7 -3.42 -7.99 7.43
CA SER A 7 -2.85 -8.53 8.68
C SER A 7 -2.70 -10.05 8.67
N LEU A 8 -3.70 -10.78 8.15
CA LEU A 8 -3.60 -12.23 7.95
C LEU A 8 -2.50 -12.60 6.94
N TYR A 9 -2.36 -11.83 5.87
CA TYR A 9 -1.33 -12.07 4.87
C TYR A 9 0.07 -11.83 5.43
N LEU A 10 0.25 -10.77 6.21
CA LEU A 10 1.52 -10.46 6.88
C LEU A 10 1.94 -11.62 7.80
N LEU A 11 0.98 -12.24 8.50
CA LEU A 11 1.23 -13.44 9.30
C LEU A 11 1.74 -14.61 8.45
N VAL A 12 1.19 -14.85 7.26
CA VAL A 12 1.68 -15.88 6.33
C VAL A 12 3.13 -15.60 5.90
N VAL A 13 3.48 -14.34 5.62
CA VAL A 13 4.86 -13.95 5.26
C VAL A 13 5.83 -14.24 6.41
N ILE A 14 5.46 -13.88 7.64
CA ILE A 14 6.30 -14.14 8.82
C ILE A 14 6.51 -15.64 9.03
N VAL A 15 5.45 -16.44 8.92
CA VAL A 15 5.54 -17.90 9.07
C VAL A 15 6.46 -18.48 8.00
N HIS A 16 6.39 -18.00 6.75
CA HIS A 16 7.22 -18.52 5.66
C HIS A 16 8.71 -18.20 5.81
N VAL A 17 9.04 -17.02 6.34
CA VAL A 17 10.44 -16.62 6.60
C VAL A 17 11.01 -17.36 7.83
N ASN A 18 10.17 -18.03 8.64
CA ASN A 18 10.53 -18.81 9.83
C ASN A 18 11.36 -18.03 10.88
N MET A 19 11.49 -16.71 10.72
CA MET A 19 12.33 -15.83 11.52
C MET A 19 11.67 -14.45 11.61
N PHE A 20 11.69 -13.85 12.80
CA PHE A 20 11.38 -12.42 12.99
C PHE A 20 12.54 -11.51 12.56
N CYS A 21 13.64 -12.08 12.03
CA CYS A 21 14.79 -11.31 11.59
C CYS A 21 14.59 -10.83 10.15
N PHE A 22 14.62 -9.52 9.94
CA PHE A 22 14.39 -8.84 8.65
C PHE A 22 15.55 -8.96 7.65
N SER A 23 16.25 -10.09 7.62
CA SER A 23 17.27 -10.39 6.61
C SER A 23 16.74 -11.45 5.64
N PRO A 24 15.86 -11.08 4.69
CA PRO A 24 15.40 -12.02 3.68
C PRO A 24 16.59 -12.39 2.79
N VAL A 25 16.96 -13.67 2.82
CA VAL A 25 17.72 -14.27 1.73
C VAL A 25 16.74 -14.40 0.56
N PHE A 26 17.07 -13.80 -0.58
CA PHE A 26 16.20 -13.79 -1.75
C PHE A 26 15.98 -15.24 -2.24
N ASN A 27 14.81 -15.80 -1.92
CA ASN A 27 14.40 -17.14 -2.30
C ASN A 27 13.32 -17.06 -3.38
N LEU A 28 13.32 -18.02 -4.30
CA LEU A 28 12.33 -18.08 -5.39
C LEU A 28 10.88 -18.18 -4.86
N SER A 29 10.69 -18.77 -3.69
CA SER A 29 9.39 -18.85 -3.00
C SER A 29 8.89 -17.48 -2.50
N LEU A 30 9.78 -16.55 -2.16
CA LEU A 30 9.41 -15.19 -1.77
C LEU A 30 8.87 -14.38 -2.94
N LEU A 31 9.30 -14.67 -4.18
CA LEU A 31 8.79 -13.98 -5.37
C LEU A 31 7.32 -14.33 -5.64
N VAL A 32 6.91 -15.57 -5.39
CA VAL A 32 5.51 -16.01 -5.51
C VAL A 32 4.62 -15.33 -4.48
N ILE A 33 5.14 -15.09 -3.28
CA ILE A 33 4.44 -14.39 -2.18
C ILE A 33 4.46 -12.87 -2.38
N TYR A 34 5.46 -12.33 -3.08
CA TYR A 34 5.57 -10.89 -3.31
C TYR A 34 4.46 -10.34 -4.23
N VAL A 35 4.07 -11.08 -5.27
CA VAL A 35 3.04 -10.62 -6.22
C VAL A 35 1.68 -10.37 -5.55
N PRO A 36 1.05 -11.34 -4.84
CA PRO A 36 -0.20 -11.11 -4.12
C PRO A 36 -0.05 -10.09 -2.99
N PHE A 37 1.13 -9.96 -2.37
CA PHE A 37 1.39 -8.92 -1.38
C PHE A 37 1.24 -7.52 -1.95
N LEU A 38 1.73 -7.28 -3.18
CA LEU A 38 1.62 -5.98 -3.84
C LEU A 38 0.15 -5.59 -4.05
N PHE A 39 -0.71 -6.53 -4.44
CA PHE A 39 -2.16 -6.29 -4.54
C PHE A 39 -2.81 -5.99 -3.20
N MET A 40 -2.39 -6.66 -2.12
CA MET A 40 -2.88 -6.34 -0.77
C MET A 40 -2.46 -4.94 -0.31
N VAL A 41 -1.23 -4.52 -0.61
CA VAL A 41 -0.77 -3.15 -0.33
C VAL A 41 -1.58 -2.11 -1.10
N LEU A 42 -1.90 -2.37 -2.37
CA LEU A 42 -2.75 -1.49 -3.17
C LEU A 42 -4.17 -1.37 -2.60
N ALA A 43 -4.73 -2.48 -2.13
CA ALA A 43 -6.06 -2.51 -1.52
C ALA A 43 -6.08 -1.76 -0.19
N GLU A 44 -5.04 -1.92 0.65
CA GLU A 44 -4.94 -1.24 1.95
C GLU A 44 -4.74 0.27 1.82
N LEU A 45 -3.99 0.71 0.80
CA LEU A 45 -3.82 2.12 0.50
C LEU A 45 -5.11 2.79 0.02
N ASN A 46 -6.18 2.03 -0.25
CA ASN A 46 -7.45 2.50 -0.79
C ASN A 46 -7.24 3.43 -1.99
N ARG A 47 -6.29 3.09 -2.88
CA ARG A 47 -5.93 3.90 -4.06
C ARG A 47 -6.27 3.17 -5.35
N ALA A 48 -6.35 3.93 -6.45
CA ALA A 48 -6.77 3.43 -7.75
C ALA A 48 -5.91 2.19 -8.09
N PRO A 49 -6.52 1.03 -8.35
CA PRO A 49 -7.92 0.81 -8.73
C PRO A 49 -8.95 0.58 -7.59
N PHE A 50 -8.52 0.42 -6.34
CA PHE A 50 -9.37 0.19 -5.14
C PHE A 50 -9.78 1.48 -4.40
N ASP A 51 -9.82 2.61 -5.10
CA ASP A 51 -10.14 3.94 -4.55
C ASP A 51 -11.65 4.19 -4.55
N PHE A 52 -12.37 3.53 -3.65
CA PHE A 52 -13.83 3.58 -3.63
C PHE A 52 -14.39 4.87 -3.02
N ALA A 53 -13.75 5.36 -1.95
CA ALA A 53 -14.15 6.61 -1.30
C ALA A 53 -13.98 7.82 -2.23
N GLU A 54 -12.99 7.79 -3.13
CA GLU A 54 -12.82 8.84 -4.16
C GLU A 54 -13.59 8.52 -5.47
N GLY A 55 -14.16 7.33 -5.61
CA GLY A 55 -14.93 6.91 -6.78
C GLY A 55 -16.41 7.31 -6.73
N GLU A 56 -16.96 7.47 -5.53
CA GLU A 56 -18.35 7.89 -5.30
C GLU A 56 -18.43 9.41 -5.17
N SER A 57 -19.17 10.04 -6.09
CA SER A 57 -19.31 11.51 -6.17
C SER A 57 -19.87 12.15 -4.90
N GLU A 58 -20.51 11.37 -4.03
CA GLU A 58 -21.04 11.82 -2.73
C GLU A 58 -19.98 11.90 -1.62
N LEU A 59 -18.99 10.99 -1.62
CA LEU A 59 -17.95 10.91 -0.57
C LEU A 59 -16.73 11.80 -0.89
N VAL A 60 -16.38 11.97 -2.17
CA VAL A 60 -15.28 12.85 -2.63
C VAL A 60 -15.53 14.31 -2.26
N SER A 61 -16.80 14.72 -2.23
CA SER A 61 -17.23 16.06 -1.86
C SER A 61 -17.43 16.26 -0.35
N GLY A 62 -17.42 15.20 0.47
CA GLY A 62 -17.61 15.32 1.92
C GLY A 62 -16.35 15.84 2.60
N TYR A 63 -15.34 14.98 2.76
CA TYR A 63 -14.15 15.32 3.56
C TYR A 63 -13.29 16.43 2.92
N ASN A 64 -13.16 16.48 1.59
CA ASN A 64 -12.39 17.55 0.94
C ASN A 64 -13.04 18.94 1.06
N VAL A 65 -14.35 19.01 1.33
CA VAL A 65 -15.08 20.28 1.49
C VAL A 65 -15.25 20.65 2.97
N GLU A 66 -15.37 19.65 3.84
CA GLU A 66 -15.52 19.84 5.29
C GLU A 66 -14.21 20.27 5.98
N TYR A 67 -13.06 19.78 5.52
CA TYR A 67 -11.76 20.15 6.09
C TYR A 67 -11.16 21.36 5.37
N SER A 68 -10.79 22.41 6.12
CA SER A 68 -10.10 23.59 5.60
C SER A 68 -8.72 23.79 6.23
N SER A 69 -7.86 24.55 5.53
CA SER A 69 -6.55 24.99 6.01
C SER A 69 -5.63 23.84 6.44
N VAL A 70 -5.16 23.82 7.69
CA VAL A 70 -4.17 22.85 8.20
C VAL A 70 -4.70 21.42 8.25
N ALA A 71 -5.98 21.23 8.58
CA ALA A 71 -6.57 19.89 8.65
C ALA A 71 -6.59 19.19 7.29
N PHE A 72 -6.84 19.96 6.22
CA PHE A 72 -6.74 19.46 4.84
C PHE A 72 -5.32 19.01 4.50
N VAL A 73 -4.30 19.82 4.86
CA VAL A 73 -2.88 19.47 4.62
C VAL A 73 -2.49 18.19 5.36
N LEU A 74 -2.96 18.01 6.60
CA LEU A 74 -2.68 16.81 7.41
C LEU A 74 -3.26 15.53 6.82
N LEU A 75 -4.43 15.61 6.15
CA LEU A 75 -5.01 14.46 5.46
C LEU A 75 -4.12 13.98 4.31
N PHE A 76 -3.70 14.88 3.42
CA PHE A 76 -2.77 14.51 2.34
C PHE A 76 -1.43 14.04 2.89
N LEU A 77 -0.92 14.69 3.93
CA LEU A 77 0.34 14.27 4.56
C LEU A 77 0.24 12.84 5.11
N GLY A 78 -0.88 12.49 5.76
CA GLY A 78 -1.13 11.13 6.24
C GLY A 78 -1.21 10.11 5.10
N GLU A 79 -1.91 10.45 4.02
CA GLU A 79 -2.02 9.59 2.84
C GLU A 79 -0.66 9.33 2.15
N TYR A 80 0.15 10.38 1.93
CA TYR A 80 1.51 10.22 1.38
C TYR A 80 2.47 9.56 2.38
N GLY A 81 2.25 9.78 3.68
CA GLY A 81 2.97 9.07 4.75
C GLY A 81 2.72 7.57 4.71
N ALA A 82 1.47 7.15 4.46
CA ALA A 82 1.13 5.74 4.27
C ALA A 82 1.82 5.14 3.04
N LEU A 83 1.81 5.84 1.90
CA LEU A 83 2.55 5.41 0.69
C LEU A 83 4.03 5.16 0.97
N LEU A 84 4.69 6.07 1.70
CA LEU A 84 6.08 5.88 2.10
C LEU A 84 6.23 4.70 3.06
N PHE A 85 5.36 4.55 4.05
CA PHE A 85 5.39 3.44 5.00
C PHE A 85 5.26 2.07 4.32
N PHE A 86 4.35 1.91 3.37
CA PHE A 86 4.21 0.64 2.65
C PHE A 86 5.40 0.37 1.71
N SER A 87 6.00 1.41 1.11
CA SER A 87 7.21 1.27 0.30
C SER A 87 8.43 0.83 1.15
N THR A 88 8.54 1.30 2.39
CA THR A 88 9.61 0.87 3.30
C THR A 88 9.35 -0.55 3.80
N LEU A 89 8.12 -0.86 4.20
CA LEU A 89 7.71 -2.19 4.68
C LEU A 89 7.93 -3.28 3.62
N THR A 90 7.55 -3.04 2.36
CA THR A 90 7.82 -3.96 1.24
C THR A 90 9.32 -4.23 1.05
N SER A 91 10.16 -3.19 1.14
CA SER A 91 11.62 -3.32 1.00
C SER A 91 12.24 -4.14 2.14
N VAL A 92 11.73 -3.98 3.36
CA VAL A 92 12.23 -4.66 4.55
C VAL A 92 11.86 -6.14 4.51
N LEU A 93 10.62 -6.46 4.13
CA LEU A 93 10.13 -7.85 4.13
C LEU A 93 10.76 -8.71 3.02
N PHE A 94 10.97 -8.16 1.82
CA PHE A 94 11.36 -8.96 0.65
C PHE A 94 12.79 -8.70 0.15
N PHE A 95 13.35 -7.52 0.41
CA PHE A 95 14.59 -7.05 -0.23
C PHE A 95 15.69 -6.62 0.75
N GLY A 96 15.52 -6.87 2.05
CA GLY A 96 16.56 -6.66 3.06
C GLY A 96 16.96 -5.21 3.29
N PHE A 97 15.99 -4.29 3.16
CA PHE A 97 16.14 -2.85 3.36
C PHE A 97 17.18 -2.20 2.44
N SER A 98 16.71 -1.61 1.35
CA SER A 98 17.54 -0.81 0.45
C SER A 98 16.80 0.43 -0.02
N PHE A 99 17.47 1.59 0.06
CA PHE A 99 16.89 2.88 -0.36
C PHE A 99 16.47 2.91 -1.83
N LEU A 100 17.20 2.20 -2.69
CA LEU A 100 16.87 2.08 -4.11
C LEU A 100 15.54 1.35 -4.32
N VAL A 101 15.31 0.23 -3.61
CA VAL A 101 14.04 -0.51 -3.71
C VAL A 101 12.89 0.32 -3.15
N ILE A 102 13.10 1.06 -2.05
CA ILE A 102 12.08 1.97 -1.50
C ILE A 102 11.65 2.99 -2.56
N TYR A 103 12.61 3.62 -3.23
CA TYR A 103 12.34 4.58 -4.30
C TYR A 103 11.60 3.94 -5.49
N LEU A 104 12.01 2.75 -5.91
CA LEU A 104 11.34 2.00 -6.98
C LEU A 104 9.90 1.62 -6.62
N MET A 105 9.68 1.16 -5.38
CA MET A 105 8.33 0.82 -4.90
C MET A 105 7.44 2.05 -4.82
N PHE A 106 7.96 3.17 -4.34
CA PHE A 106 7.22 4.43 -4.29
C PHE A 106 6.81 4.91 -5.69
N THR A 107 7.76 4.93 -6.64
CA THR A 107 7.47 5.33 -8.03
C THR A 107 6.50 4.37 -8.72
N LEU A 108 6.59 3.06 -8.44
CA LEU A 108 5.64 2.08 -8.95
C LEU A 108 4.22 2.32 -8.42
N LEU A 109 4.05 2.59 -7.12
CA LEU A 109 2.73 2.88 -6.54
C LEU A 109 2.12 4.16 -7.14
N VAL A 110 2.94 5.19 -7.37
CA VAL A 110 2.52 6.42 -8.05
C VAL A 110 2.14 6.15 -9.51
N PHE A 111 2.89 5.29 -10.21
CA PHE A 111 2.59 4.91 -11.59
C PHE A 111 1.28 4.10 -11.71
N ILE A 112 1.01 3.18 -10.78
CA ILE A 112 -0.24 2.43 -10.77
C ILE A 112 -1.44 3.39 -10.62
N ARG A 113 -1.31 4.45 -9.81
CA ARG A 113 -2.35 5.49 -9.68
C ARG A 113 -2.66 6.19 -11.01
N SER A 114 -1.67 6.43 -11.87
CA SER A 114 -1.90 7.09 -13.15
C SER A 114 -2.36 6.14 -14.26
N ALA A 115 -2.07 4.84 -14.14
CA ALA A 115 -2.30 3.86 -15.17
C ALA A 115 -3.70 3.21 -15.15
N TYR A 116 -4.31 3.02 -13.96
CA TYR A 116 -5.54 2.22 -13.82
C TYR A 116 -6.81 3.06 -13.54
N PRO A 117 -7.95 2.70 -14.16
CA PRO A 117 -9.24 3.30 -13.85
C PRO A 117 -9.74 2.87 -12.45
N ARG A 118 -10.58 3.70 -11.83
CA ARG A 118 -11.21 3.42 -10.53
C ARG A 118 -12.33 2.37 -10.70
N PHE A 119 -12.36 1.36 -9.84
CA PHE A 119 -13.51 0.44 -9.78
C PHE A 119 -14.67 1.06 -8.98
N ARG A 120 -15.90 0.87 -9.46
CA ARG A 120 -17.13 1.25 -8.77
C ARG A 120 -17.68 0.04 -8.02
N TYR A 121 -18.23 0.22 -6.82
CA TYR A 121 -19.01 -0.83 -6.15
C TYR A 121 -20.34 -1.01 -6.89
N ASP A 122 -20.51 -2.19 -7.47
CA ASP A 122 -21.81 -2.82 -7.78
C ASP A 122 -21.80 -4.23 -7.17
#